data_AF-A0A1B2EDP2-F1
#
_entry.id   AF-A0A1B2EDP2-F1
#
_cell.length_a   1.000
_cell.length_b   1.000
_cell.length_c   1.000
_cell.angle_alpha   90.00
_cell.angle_beta   90.00
_cell.angle_gamma   90.00
#
_symmetry.space_group_name_H-M   'P 1'
#
loop_
_entity.id
_entity.type
_entity.pdbx_description
1 polymer ?
#
loop_
_entity_poly.entity_id
_entity_poly.type
_entity_poly.pdbx_seq_one_letter_code
_entity_poly.pdbx_strand_id
1 'polypeptide(L)' 'MYAGTFDDPNWFDIKPENSKHIFIDVARHETILPSGISCFAEHAMRNDGTALEPVVFDQPQIVGSRPL' A
#
# COMPACT_ATOMS: atom_id res chain seq x y z
N MET A 1 -11.18 -27.11 11.96
CA MET A 1 -9.96 -26.39 12.38
C MET A 1 -9.07 -26.32 11.16
N TYR A 2 -8.89 -25.15 10.54
CA TYR A 2 -8.05 -24.99 9.35
C TYR A 2 -6.60 -24.78 9.81
N ALA A 3 -5.89 -25.89 10.08
CA ALA A 3 -4.44 -25.85 10.28
C ALA A 3 -3.76 -25.76 8.90
N GLY A 4 -2.71 -24.94 8.76
CA GLY A 4 -1.84 -24.88 7.58
C GLY A 4 -1.88 -23.58 6.76
N THR A 5 -3.00 -22.86 6.70
CA THR A 5 -3.12 -21.71 5.76
C THR A 5 -2.38 -20.46 6.25
N PHE A 6 -2.31 -20.24 7.55
CA PHE A 6 -1.70 -19.04 8.15
C PHE A 6 -0.46 -19.37 9.01
N ASP A 7 0.07 -20.59 8.91
CA ASP A 7 1.19 -21.05 9.73
C ASP A 7 2.55 -20.55 9.21
N ASP A 8 2.62 -20.20 7.92
CA ASP A 8 3.73 -19.43 7.35
C ASP A 8 3.33 -17.94 7.34
N PRO A 9 3.99 -17.05 8.10
CA PRO A 9 3.71 -15.62 8.06
C PRO A 9 3.82 -14.99 6.66
N ASN A 10 4.58 -15.61 5.75
CA ASN A 10 4.80 -15.17 4.38
C ASN A 10 4.00 -15.98 3.35
N TRP A 11 2.95 -16.69 3.78
CA TRP A 11 2.12 -17.53 2.89
C TRP A 11 1.51 -16.77 1.70
N PHE A 12 1.42 -15.43 1.78
CA PHE A 12 0.93 -14.56 0.72
C PHE A 12 2.07 -13.80 0.06
N ASP A 13 2.21 -13.97 -1.25
CA ASP A 13 3.20 -13.29 -2.08
C ASP A 13 2.72 -11.87 -2.44
N ILE A 14 3.40 -10.85 -1.94
CA ILE A 14 3.05 -9.44 -2.13
C ILE A 14 3.77 -8.90 -3.37
N LYS A 15 3.01 -8.57 -4.42
CA LYS A 15 3.50 -8.06 -5.70
C LYS A 15 2.82 -6.76 -6.12
N PRO A 16 3.43 -5.97 -7.03
CA PRO A 16 2.79 -4.78 -7.61
C PRO A 16 1.37 -5.04 -8.13
N GLU A 17 1.10 -6.20 -8.70
CA GLU A 17 -0.17 -6.50 -9.38
C GLU A 17 -1.29 -6.90 -8.41
N ASN A 18 -0.96 -7.29 -7.18
CA ASN A 18 -1.92 -7.83 -6.21
C ASN A 18 -1.98 -7.07 -4.87
N SER A 19 -1.23 -5.98 -4.76
CA SER A 19 -1.15 -5.18 -3.54
C SER A 19 -1.27 -3.69 -3.81
N LYS A 20 -1.73 -2.96 -2.79
CA LYS A 20 -1.85 -1.50 -2.81
C LYS A 20 -1.79 -0.95 -1.40
N HIS A 21 -1.25 0.25 -1.25
CA HIS A 21 -1.33 1.06 -0.03
C HIS A 21 -2.41 2.13 -0.24
N ILE A 22 -3.38 2.20 0.66
CA ILE A 22 -4.46 3.19 0.61
C ILE A 22 -4.43 4.05 1.87
N PHE A 23 -5.03 5.24 1.81
CA PHE A 23 -5.04 6.21 2.91
C PHE A 23 -3.65 6.73 3.30
N ILE A 24 -2.74 6.92 2.33
CA ILE A 24 -1.37 7.37 2.63
C ILE A 24 -1.30 8.82 3.16
N ASP A 25 -2.31 9.66 2.91
CA ASP A 25 -2.36 11.05 3.41
C ASP A 25 -2.52 11.14 4.93
N VAL A 26 -3.06 10.09 5.54
CA VAL A 26 -3.22 9.95 7.00
C VAL A 26 -2.31 8.87 7.58
N ALA A 27 -1.36 8.37 6.78
CA ALA A 27 -0.35 7.46 7.29
C ALA A 27 0.49 8.16 8.35
N ARG A 28 0.88 7.41 9.40
CA ARG A 28 1.73 7.94 10.45
C ARG A 28 3.10 8.29 9.89
N HIS A 29 3.74 9.31 10.47
CA HIS A 29 5.16 9.57 10.25
C HIS A 29 5.95 8.26 10.40
N GLU A 30 7.00 8.13 9.59
CA GLU A 30 7.89 6.96 9.54
C GLU A 30 7.26 5.69 8.92
N THR A 31 6.02 5.75 8.44
CA THR A 31 5.46 4.65 7.62
C THR A 31 6.28 4.49 6.35
N ILE A 32 6.69 3.27 6.03
CA ILE A 32 7.40 2.95 4.78
C ILE A 32 6.39 2.57 3.71
N LEU A 33 6.38 3.33 2.61
CA LEU A 33 5.66 3.00 1.39
C LEU A 33 6.62 2.25 0.45
N PRO A 34 6.29 1.01 0.04
CA PRO A 34 7.16 0.20 -0.80
C PRO A 34 7.24 0.74 -2.23
N SER A 35 8.42 0.60 -2.85
CA SER A 35 8.63 0.91 -4.27
C SER A 35 7.81 -0.03 -5.17
N GLY A 36 7.32 0.48 -6.29
CA GLY A 36 6.62 -0.32 -7.30
C GLY A 36 5.20 -0.73 -6.93
N ILE A 37 4.73 -0.41 -5.72
CA ILE A 37 3.36 -0.70 -5.28
C ILE A 37 2.48 0.53 -5.46
N SER A 38 1.26 0.32 -5.94
CA SER A 38 0.26 1.38 -6.09
C SER A 38 -0.11 1.99 -4.74
N CYS A 39 0.09 3.30 -4.61
CA CYS A 39 -0.21 4.07 -3.40
C CYS A 39 -1.32 5.10 -3.68
N PHE A 40 -2.30 5.20 -2.77
CA PHE A 40 -3.45 6.09 -2.90
C PHE A 40 -3.60 6.95 -1.64
N ALA A 41 -3.81 8.25 -1.83
CA ALA A 41 -4.11 9.23 -0.77
C ALA A 41 -5.28 8.80 0.11
N GLU A 42 -6.28 8.16 -0.50
CA GLU A 42 -7.52 7.67 0.10
C GLU A 42 -7.88 6.28 -0.42
N HIS A 43 -9.15 5.90 -0.39
CA HIS A 43 -9.64 4.66 -0.98
C HIS A 43 -9.33 4.62 -2.49
N ALA A 44 -8.97 3.45 -3.05
CA ALA A 44 -8.58 3.32 -4.47
C ALA A 44 -9.74 3.49 -5.49
N MET A 45 -10.95 3.75 -5.00
CA MET A 45 -12.17 3.86 -5.78
C MET A 45 -13.13 4.82 -5.07
N ARG A 46 -13.82 5.66 -5.84
CA ARG A 46 -14.86 6.56 -5.35
C ARG A 46 -16.13 5.80 -4.96
N ASN A 47 -17.03 6.49 -4.25
CA ASN A 47 -18.33 5.95 -3.87
C ASN A 47 -19.23 5.59 -5.07
N ASP A 48 -18.99 6.19 -6.23
CA ASP A 48 -19.69 5.89 -7.49
C ASP A 48 -19.08 4.71 -8.26
N GLY A 49 -18.01 4.10 -7.75
CA GLY A 49 -17.30 2.99 -8.39
C GLY A 49 -16.18 3.40 -9.34
N THR A 50 -15.94 4.70 -9.54
CA THR A 50 -14.83 5.18 -10.39
C THR A 50 -13.49 4.89 -9.73
N ALA A 51 -12.57 4.22 -10.43
CA ALA A 51 -11.21 3.99 -9.95
C ALA A 51 -10.41 5.30 -9.86
N LEU A 52 -9.56 5.41 -8.85
CA LEU A 52 -8.58 6.50 -8.76
C LEU A 52 -7.25 6.08 -9.40
N GLU A 53 -6.49 7.06 -9.90
CA GLU A 53 -5.13 6.82 -10.38
C GLU A 53 -4.16 6.74 -9.19
N PRO A 54 -3.30 5.71 -9.13
CA PRO A 54 -2.29 5.58 -8.08
C PRO A 54 -1.09 6.50 -8.32
N VAL A 55 -0.35 6.73 -7.23
CA VAL A 55 1.07 7.10 -7.30
C VAL A 55 1.90 5.84 -7.12
N VAL A 56 2.89 5.61 -7.97
CA VAL A 56 3.86 4.52 -7.83
C VAL A 56 5.24 5.14 -7.67
N PHE A 57 5.93 4.79 -6.59
CA PHE A 57 7.26 5.30 -6.31
C PHE A 57 8.35 4.36 -6.82
N ASP A 58 9.40 4.91 -7.42
CA ASP A 58 10.55 4.11 -7.91
C ASP A 58 11.46 3.60 -6.78
N GLN A 59 11.39 4.25 -5.61
CA GLN A 59 12.13 3.89 -4.40
C GLN A 59 11.22 3.93 -3.18
N PRO A 60 11.50 3.16 -2.11
CA PRO A 60 10.73 3.23 -0.88
C PRO A 60 10.67 4.66 -0.34
N GLN A 61 9.47 5.12 0.01
CA GLN A 61 9.26 6.44 0.60
C GLN A 61 8.95 6.31 2.09
N ILE A 62 9.47 7.21 2.91
CA ILE A 62 9.12 7.28 4.32
C ILE A 62 8.17 8.47 4.50
N VAL A 63 6.97 8.20 5.03
CA VAL A 63 5.98 9.24 5.26
C VAL A 63 6.52 10.25 6.26
N GLY A 64 6.43 11.53 5.91
CA GLY A 64 6.94 12.62 6.73
C GLY A 64 8.46 12.78 6.74
N SER A 65 9.21 11.97 5.98
CA SER A 65 10.65 12.15 5.83
C SER A 65 10.99 13.20 4.74
N ARG A 66 10.55 14.46 4.92
CA ARG A 66 11.33 15.60 4.43
C ARG A 66 10.81 16.94 4.98
N PRO A 67 11.70 17.81 5.48
CA PRO A 67 11.55 19.23 5.25
C PRO A 67 11.96 19.53 3.79
N LEU A 68 11.06 20.09 3.00
CA LEU A 68 11.43 20.87 1.81
C LEU A 68 11.48 22.34 2.20
#